data_AF-A0A920FG00-F1
#
_entry.id   AF-A0A920FG00-F1
#
_cell.length_a   1.000
_cell.length_b   1.000
_cell.length_c   1.000
_cell.angle_alpha   90.00
_cell.angle_beta   90.00
_cell.angle_gamma   90.00
#
_symmetry.space_group_name_H-M   'P 1'
#
loop_
_entity.id
_entity.type
_entity.pdbx_description
1 polymer ?
#
loop_
_entity_poly.entity_id
_entity_poly.type
_entity_poly.pdbx_seq_one_letter_code
_entity_poly.pdbx_strand_id
1 'polypeptide(L)'
;MIKWLFILLFSFSIGLFSAQSSDAKKRMLNMVEKLERVPPYSCDVNINIDVKFIRIKERVGKMIYRSPEDIDYKIKGFAFLPKKEMGTIFHLPI
;
A
#
# COMPACT_ATOMS: atom_id res chain seq x y z
N MET A 1 -32.62 4.96 32.02
CA MET A 1 -32.13 4.38 30.74
C MET A 1 -30.95 5.15 30.15
N ILE A 2 -30.91 6.48 30.21
CA ILE A 2 -29.81 7.30 29.65
C ILE A 2 -28.42 7.05 30.28
N LYS A 3 -28.33 6.73 31.59
CA LYS A 3 -27.02 6.45 32.25
C LYS A 3 -26.29 5.23 31.68
N TRP A 4 -27.02 4.20 31.26
CA TRP A 4 -26.44 2.99 30.66
C TRP A 4 -25.92 3.23 29.23
N LEU A 5 -26.55 4.16 28.51
CA LEU A 5 -26.12 4.58 27.18
C LEU A 5 -24.74 5.27 27.23
N PHE A 6 -24.52 6.14 28.22
CA PHE A 6 -23.22 6.80 28.42
C PHE A 6 -22.10 5.80 28.76
N ILE A 7 -22.40 4.77 29.57
CA ILE A 7 -21.43 3.73 29.93
C ILE A 7 -21.03 2.90 28.69
N LEU A 8 -22.00 2.59 27.82
CA LEU A 8 -21.75 1.84 26.59
C LEU A 8 -20.93 2.65 25.57
N LEU A 9 -21.21 3.95 25.43
CA LEU A 9 -20.43 4.89 24.62
C LEU A 9 -19.00 5.07 25.13
N PHE A 10 -18.81 5.12 26.45
CA PHE A 10 -17.49 5.23 27.05
C PHE A 10 -16.66 3.96 26.83
N SER A 11 -17.26 2.78 27.00
CA SER A 11 -16.61 1.48 26.73
C SER A 11 -16.18 1.34 25.27
N PHE A 12 -17.02 1.78 24.32
CA PHE A 12 -16.70 1.75 22.89
C PHE A 12 -15.51 2.64 22.52
N SER A 13 -15.37 3.78 23.20
CA SER A 13 -14.29 4.75 22.92
C SER A 13 -12.90 4.21 23.30
N ILE A 14 -12.80 3.39 24.36
CA ILE A 14 -11.53 2.79 24.81
C ILE A 14 -11.04 1.74 23.80
N GLY A 15 -11.95 1.01 23.15
CA GLY A 15 -11.61 -0.01 22.15
C GLY A 15 -10.92 0.55 20.90
N LEU A 16 -11.18 1.83 20.55
CA LEU A 16 -10.60 2.45 19.35
C LEU A 16 -9.11 2.78 19.50
N PHE A 17 -8.63 3.06 20.72
CA PHE A 17 -7.22 3.40 20.95
C PHE A 17 -6.28 2.19 20.86
N SER A 18 -6.78 0.99 21.15
CA SER A 18 -5.99 -0.26 21.13
C SER A 18 -5.97 -0.96 19.77
N ALA A 19 -6.68 -0.44 18.76
CA ALA A 19 -6.80 -1.08 17.45
C ALA A 19 -5.57 -0.88 16.54
N GLN A 20 -4.71 0.10 16.83
CA GLN A 20 -3.52 0.39 16.02
C GLN A 20 -2.27 -0.28 16.62
N SER A 21 -1.69 -1.23 15.87
CA SER A 21 -0.47 -1.93 16.26
C SER A 21 0.77 -1.03 16.13
N SER A 22 1.50 -0.84 17.22
CA SER A 22 2.80 -0.14 17.22
C SER A 22 3.85 -0.83 16.35
N ASP A 23 3.80 -2.16 16.24
CA ASP A 23 4.69 -2.95 15.37
C ASP A 23 4.40 -2.66 13.89
N ALA A 24 3.14 -2.51 13.51
CA ALA A 24 2.77 -2.16 12.14
C ALA A 24 3.35 -0.80 11.74
N LYS A 25 3.24 0.20 12.63
CA LYS A 25 3.83 1.53 12.41
C LYS A 25 5.34 1.45 12.22
N LYS A 26 6.03 0.69 13.08
CA LYS A 26 7.49 0.50 12.99
C LYS A 26 7.91 -0.16 11.67
N ARG A 27 7.19 -1.20 11.23
CA ARG A 27 7.47 -1.88 9.96
C ARG A 27 7.26 -0.96 8.75
N MET A 28 6.20 -0.14 8.78
CA MET A 28 5.92 0.82 7.73
C MET A 28 7.03 1.88 7.63
N LEU A 29 7.44 2.47 8.75
CA LEU A 29 8.53 3.45 8.78
C LEU A 29 9.85 2.86 8.26
N ASN A 30 10.19 1.64 8.69
CA ASN A 30 11.39 0.95 8.20
C ASN A 30 11.32 0.64 6.69
N MET A 31 10.13 0.41 6.13
CA MET A 31 9.96 0.20 4.70
C MET A 31 10.19 1.50 3.93
N VAL A 32 9.61 2.62 4.39
CA VAL A 32 9.80 3.94 3.78
C VAL A 32 11.29 4.32 3.80
N GLU A 33 11.94 4.21 4.95
CA GLU A 33 13.37 4.52 5.08
C GLU A 33 14.25 3.68 4.13
N LYS A 34 13.89 2.40 3.94
CA LYS A 34 14.61 1.54 2.99
C LYS A 34 14.37 1.97 1.54
N LEU A 35 13.15 2.37 1.18
CA LEU A 35 12.82 2.84 -0.17
C LEU A 35 13.54 4.14 -0.51
N GLU A 36 13.58 5.10 0.41
CA GLU A 36 14.29 6.38 0.23
C GLU A 36 15.80 6.20 -0.05
N ARG A 37 16.40 5.12 0.47
CA ARG A 37 17.82 4.81 0.25
C ARG A 37 18.10 4.14 -1.10
N VAL A 38 17.08 3.66 -1.80
CA VAL A 38 17.26 3.01 -3.11
C VAL A 38 17.40 4.10 -4.18
N PRO A 39 18.51 4.14 -4.94
CA PRO A 39 18.68 5.10 -6.01
C PRO A 39 17.71 4.82 -7.17
N PRO A 40 17.41 5.80 -8.03
CA PRO A 40 16.62 5.57 -9.24
C PRO A 40 17.24 4.48 -10.13
N TYR A 41 16.42 3.59 -10.67
CA TYR A 41 16.88 2.51 -11.55
C TYR A 41 15.83 2.15 -12.60
N SER A 42 16.26 1.43 -13.63
CA SER A 42 15.37 0.82 -14.61
C SER A 42 15.74 -0.64 -14.79
N CYS A 43 14.73 -1.50 -14.84
CA CYS A 43 14.91 -2.94 -15.01
C CYS A 43 13.82 -3.53 -15.92
N ASP A 44 14.12 -4.70 -16.47
CA ASP A 44 13.14 -5.52 -17.17
C ASP A 44 12.37 -6.37 -16.14
N VAL A 45 11.06 -6.47 -16.33
CA VAL A 45 10.16 -7.19 -15.42
C VAL A 45 9.37 -8.24 -16.19
N ASN A 46 9.22 -9.43 -15.60
CA ASN A 46 8.25 -10.44 -16.04
C ASN A 46 7.06 -10.44 -15.08
N ILE A 47 5.86 -10.30 -15.64
CA ILE A 47 4.62 -10.13 -14.89
C ILE A 47 3.74 -11.33 -15.18
N ASN A 48 3.49 -12.11 -14.13
CA ASN A 48 2.55 -13.22 -14.13
C ASN A 48 1.37 -12.85 -13.24
N ILE A 49 0.15 -12.91 -13.80
CA ILE A 49 -1.09 -12.55 -13.10
C ILE A 49 -1.93 -13.81 -12.98
N ASP A 50 -2.09 -14.28 -11.74
CA ASP A 50 -2.94 -15.41 -11.41
C ASP A 50 -4.27 -14.93 -10.84
N VAL A 51 -5.35 -15.09 -11.62
CA VAL A 51 -6.73 -14.81 -11.19
C VAL A 51 -7.60 -16.04 -11.44
N LYS A 52 -8.47 -16.34 -10.48
CA LYS A 52 -9.23 -17.60 -10.42
C LYS A 52 -10.06 -17.96 -11.67
N PHE A 53 -10.45 -16.96 -12.47
CA PHE A 53 -11.44 -17.14 -13.53
C PHE A 53 -10.86 -17.04 -14.96
N ILE A 54 -9.63 -16.53 -15.12
CA ILE A 54 -9.03 -16.28 -16.44
C ILE A 54 -7.53 -16.54 -16.38
N ARG A 55 -7.01 -17.35 -17.32
CA ARG A 55 -5.56 -17.48 -17.51
C ARG A 55 -5.04 -16.30 -18.33
N ILE A 56 -4.32 -15.40 -17.68
CA ILE A 56 -3.70 -14.25 -18.33
C ILE A 56 -2.28 -14.65 -18.76
N LYS A 57 -1.93 -14.40 -20.03
CA LYS A 57 -0.58 -14.67 -20.54
C LYS A 57 0.44 -13.78 -19.83
N GLU A 58 1.59 -14.36 -19.49
CA GLU A 58 2.74 -13.63 -18.96
C GLU A 58 3.16 -12.49 -19.89
N ARG A 59 3.62 -11.39 -19.28
CA ARG A 59 4.04 -10.19 -20.01
C ARG A 59 5.39 -9.73 -19.52
N VAL A 60 6.26 -9.40 -20.48
CA VAL A 60 7.52 -8.73 -20.21
C VAL A 60 7.33 -7.23 -20.44
N GLY A 61 7.92 -6.41 -19.57
CA GLY A 61 7.90 -4.96 -19.70
C GLY A 61 9.12 -4.32 -19.04
N LYS A 62 9.15 -2.99 -19.01
CA LYS A 62 10.20 -2.23 -18.35
C LYS A 62 9.62 -1.46 -17.17
N MET A 63 10.29 -1.53 -16.03
CA MET A 63 9.98 -0.72 -14.85
C MET A 63 11.04 0.38 -14.71
N ILE A 64 10.59 1.57 -14.32
CA ILE A 64 11.46 2.71 -14.00
C ILE A 64 11.08 3.19 -12.61
N TYR A 65 12.02 3.05 -11.68
CA TYR A 65 11.88 3.57 -10.33
C TYR A 65 12.48 4.98 -10.25
N ARG A 66 11.63 5.97 -9.96
CA ARG A 66 12.00 7.35 -9.66
C ARG A 66 11.87 7.53 -8.14
N SER A 67 12.90 7.12 -7.44
CA SER A 67 12.94 7.15 -5.97
C SER A 67 12.60 8.53 -5.40
N PRO A 68 11.85 8.61 -4.28
CA PRO A 68 10.96 7.62 -3.69
C PRO A 68 9.50 7.73 -4.19
N GLU A 69 9.24 8.72 -5.04
CA GLU A 69 7.89 9.25 -5.29
C GLU A 69 7.13 8.52 -6.39
N ASP A 70 7.84 7.92 -7.35
CA ASP A 70 7.20 7.42 -8.56
C ASP A 70 7.79 6.10 -9.09
N ILE A 71 6.89 5.27 -9.61
CA ILE A 71 7.21 4.00 -10.26
C ILE A 71 6.42 3.92 -11.56
N ASP A 72 7.12 3.95 -12.69
CA ASP A 72 6.53 3.86 -14.02
C ASP A 72 6.70 2.46 -14.61
N TYR A 73 5.64 1.94 -15.24
CA TYR A 73 5.60 0.63 -15.86
C TYR A 73 5.26 0.77 -17.34
N LYS A 74 6.22 0.42 -18.20
CA LYS A 74 6.05 0.41 -19.66
C LYS A 74 5.78 -1.00 -20.13
N ILE A 75 4.49 -1.34 -20.25
CA ILE A 75 4.02 -2.67 -20.67
C ILE A 75 3.03 -2.50 -21.81
N LYS A 76 3.19 -3.29 -22.88
CA LYS A 76 2.30 -3.24 -24.05
C LYS A 76 1.03 -4.06 -23.79
N GLY A 77 -0.13 -3.49 -24.10
CA GLY A 77 -1.41 -4.21 -24.11
C GLY A 77 -1.99 -4.51 -22.72
N PHE A 78 -1.55 -3.79 -21.68
CA PHE A 78 -2.10 -3.90 -20.34
C PHE A 78 -2.01 -2.54 -19.64
N ALA A 79 -3.15 -2.03 -19.16
CA ALA A 79 -3.18 -0.85 -18.31
C ALA A 79 -3.28 -1.33 -16.86
N PHE A 80 -2.23 -1.09 -16.07
CA PHE A 80 -2.33 -1.24 -14.62
C PHE A 80 -3.11 -0.04 -14.09
N LEU A 81 -4.36 -0.26 -13.69
CA LEU A 81 -5.08 0.71 -12.89
C LEU A 81 -4.72 0.44 -11.42
N PRO A 82 -3.82 1.21 -10.79
CA PRO A 82 -3.60 1.07 -9.37
C PRO A 82 -4.94 1.29 -8.68
N LYS A 83 -5.34 0.36 -7.81
CA LYS A 83 -6.48 0.59 -6.92
C LYS A 83 -6.13 1.85 -6.14
N LYS A 84 -7.00 2.87 -6.17
CA LYS A 84 -6.81 4.26 -5.68
C LYS A 84 -6.24 4.42 -4.26
N GLU A 85 -5.99 3.35 -3.52
CA GLU A 85 -5.54 3.36 -2.13
C GLU A 85 -4.02 3.32 -1.97
N MET A 86 -3.23 2.91 -2.98
CA MET A 86 -1.76 2.93 -2.86
C MET A 86 -1.16 4.34 -2.91
N GLY A 87 -1.81 5.30 -3.59
CA GLY A 87 -1.33 6.68 -3.67
C GLY A 87 -1.44 7.45 -2.35
N THR A 88 -2.35 7.04 -1.45
CA THR A 88 -2.59 7.72 -0.18
C THR A 88 -1.58 7.33 0.91
N ILE A 89 -0.85 6.20 0.76
CA ILE A 89 0.14 5.75 1.75
C ILE A 89 1.40 6.64 1.72
N PHE A 90 1.78 7.15 0.55
CA PHE A 90 2.93 8.05 0.39
C PHE A 90 2.62 9.50 0.78
N HIS A 91 1.34 9.83 1.00
CA HIS A 91 0.87 11.17 1.35
C HIS A 91 0.33 11.26 2.78
N LEU A 92 0.75 10.36 3.67
CA LEU A 92 0.45 10.52 5.10
C LEU A 92 1.28 11.69 5.65
N PRO A 93 0.64 12.77 6.15
CA PRO A 93 1.34 13.71 7.00
C PRO A 93 1.71 12.93 8.27
N ILE A 94 3.01 12.77 8.49
CA ILE A 94 3.54 12.40 9.80
C ILE A 94 3.31 13.58 10.74
#